data_AF-A0A2V5Q650-F1
#
_entry.id   AF-A0A2V5Q650-F1
#
_cell.length_a   1.000
_cell.length_b   1.000
_cell.length_c   1.000
_cell.angle_alpha   90.00
_cell.angle_beta   90.00
_cell.angle_gamma   90.00
#
_symmetry.space_group_name_H-M   'P 1'
#
loop_
_entity.id
_entity.type
_entity.pdbx_description
1 polymer ?
#
loop_
_entity_poly.entity_id
_entity_poly.type
_entity_poly.pdbx_seq_one_letter_code
_entity_poly.pdbx_strand_id
1 'polypeptide(L)' 'AVCTRSDPIRSITLIDHTRANVLDPMVRSRFDENAGHTSSCAVIDACRPFPLRDRFPKVAESSAEFKKQIREKWAGILNL' A
#
# COMPACT_ATOMS: atom_id res chain seq x y z
N ALA A 1 -0.16 -3.30 -4.42
CA ALA A 1 0.50 -4.28 -3.54
C ALA A 1 -0.43 -4.67 -2.40
N VAL A 2 -0.91 -3.70 -1.62
CA VAL A 2 -1.86 -3.90 -0.50
C VAL A 2 -3.06 -4.77 -0.89
N CYS A 3 -3.85 -4.38 -1.89
CA CYS A 3 -5.10 -5.09 -2.22
C CYS A 3 -4.93 -6.46 -2.90
N THR A 4 -3.73 -6.85 -3.32
CA THR A 4 -3.50 -8.10 -4.07
C THR A 4 -2.52 -9.06 -3.40
N ARG A 5 -1.92 -8.66 -2.27
CA ARG A 5 -0.91 -9.44 -1.56
C ARG A 5 -1.12 -9.49 -0.05
N SER A 6 -2.08 -8.73 0.47
CA SER A 6 -2.45 -8.74 1.89
C SER A 6 -3.72 -9.57 2.05
N ASP A 7 -3.65 -10.66 2.83
CA ASP A 7 -4.83 -11.32 3.38
C ASP A 7 -5.26 -10.53 4.62
N PRO A 8 -6.45 -9.91 4.65
CA PRO A 8 -6.86 -9.05 5.76
C PRO A 8 -6.76 -9.71 7.14
N ILE A 9 -7.01 -11.01 7.22
CA ILE A 9 -6.99 -11.74 8.51
C ILE A 9 -5.55 -12.01 8.96
N ARG A 10 -4.63 -12.27 8.02
CA ARG A 10 -3.29 -12.79 8.33
C ARG A 10 -2.17 -11.76 8.20
N SER A 11 -2.37 -10.75 7.36
CA SER A 11 -1.34 -9.78 6.95
C SER A 11 -1.50 -8.42 7.61
N ILE A 12 -2.57 -8.19 8.38
CA ILE A 12 -2.81 -6.92 9.07
C ILE A 12 -2.65 -7.11 10.56
N THR A 13 -1.71 -6.38 11.15
CA THR A 13 -1.57 -6.25 12.60
C THR A 13 -2.05 -4.87 13.02
N LEU A 14 -3.02 -4.82 13.92
CA LEU A 14 -3.51 -3.59 14.53
C LEU A 14 -2.77 -3.36 15.84
N ILE A 15 -2.15 -2.20 15.98
CA ILE A 15 -1.51 -1.75 17.20
C ILE A 15 -2.37 -0.62 17.74
N ASP A 16 -2.89 -0.80 18.95
CA ASP A 16 -3.71 0.22 19.59
C ASP A 16 -2.88 1.19 20.42
N HIS A 17 -3.43 2.38 20.68
CA HIS A 17 -2.83 3.44 21.50
C HIS A 17 -1.42 3.87 21.06
N THR A 18 -1.17 3.93 19.76
CA THR A 18 0.08 4.48 19.22
C THR A 18 0.07 6.01 19.28
N ARG A 19 1.25 6.63 19.40
CA ARG A 19 1.37 8.10 19.40
C ARG A 19 0.83 8.65 18.07
N ALA A 20 -0.23 9.44 18.15
CA ALA A 20 -0.82 10.08 16.98
C ALA A 20 -0.08 11.39 16.64
N ASN A 21 -0.16 11.82 15.39
CA ASN A 21 0.19 13.18 15.02
C ASN A 21 -0.90 14.15 15.49
N VAL A 22 -0.57 15.38 15.85
CA VAL A 22 -1.55 16.44 16.20
C VAL A 22 -2.47 16.77 15.03
N LEU A 23 -1.98 16.63 13.81
CA LEU A 23 -2.75 16.86 12.59
C LEU A 23 -3.62 15.65 12.18
N ASP A 24 -3.51 14.51 12.86
CA ASP A 24 -4.33 13.34 12.56
C ASP A 24 -5.80 13.64 12.91
N PRO A 25 -6.73 13.61 11.92
CA PRO A 25 -8.14 13.84 12.20
C PRO A 25 -8.78 12.71 13.00
N MET A 26 -8.14 11.53 13.05
CA MET A 26 -8.61 10.35 13.76
C MET A 26 -7.93 10.16 15.13
N VAL A 27 -7.19 11.15 15.63
CA VAL A 27 -6.67 11.11 17.00
C VAL A 27 -7.82 11.01 18.00
N ARG A 28 -7.70 10.09 18.96
CA ARG A 28 -8.76 9.79 19.93
C ARG A 28 -9.14 10.99 20.79
N SER A 29 -8.19 11.87 21.11
CA SER A 29 -8.45 13.10 21.86
C SER A 29 -9.46 14.05 21.20
N ARG A 30 -9.74 13.92 19.89
CA ARG A 30 -10.82 14.67 19.22
C ARG A 30 -12.23 14.18 19.57
N PHE A 31 -12.35 12.94 20.03
CA PHE A 31 -13.62 12.30 20.35
C PHE A 31 -13.79 12.07 21.86
N ASP A 32 -12.69 11.91 22.59
CA ASP A 32 -12.64 11.78 24.05
C ASP A 32 -11.33 12.41 24.58
N GLU A 33 -11.44 13.54 25.29
CA GLU A 33 -10.31 14.28 25.84
C GLU A 33 -9.45 13.46 26.81
N ASN A 34 -10.03 12.43 27.46
CA ASN A 34 -9.32 11.56 28.40
C ASN A 34 -8.55 10.42 27.73
N ALA A 35 -8.77 10.17 26.43
CA ALA A 35 -8.14 9.07 25.70
C ALA A 35 -6.67 9.36 25.28
N GLY A 36 -6.17 10.56 25.60
CA GLY A 36 -4.82 11.00 25.28
C GLY A 36 -4.58 11.18 23.78
N HIS A 37 -3.37 11.63 23.43
CA HIS A 37 -2.99 11.93 22.05
C HIS A 37 -2.55 10.68 21.28
N THR A 38 -3.48 9.75 21.08
CA THR A 38 -3.21 8.43 20.49
C THR A 38 -4.20 8.07 19.38
N SER A 39 -3.77 7.19 18.48
CA SER A 39 -4.61 6.56 17.46
C SER A 39 -4.18 5.10 17.26
N SER A 40 -5.01 4.31 16.59
CA SER A 40 -4.62 2.98 16.16
C SER A 40 -3.75 3.07 14.90
N CYS A 41 -2.74 2.20 14.83
CA CYS A 41 -1.89 2.06 13.65
C CYS A 41 -2.07 0.65 13.07
N ALA A 42 -2.18 0.56 11.75
CA ALA A 42 -2.22 -0.72 11.04
C ALA A 42 -0.88 -0.96 10.34
N VAL A 43 -0.24 -2.09 10.67
CA VAL A 43 0.89 -2.61 9.90
C VAL A 43 0.35 -3.63 8.90
N ILE A 44 0.53 -3.36 7.61
CA ILE A 44 0.02 -4.20 6.53
C ILE A 44 1.21 -4.85 5.81
N ASP A 45 1.37 -6.16 5.96
CA ASP A 45 2.35 -6.93 5.19
C ASP A 45 1.81 -7.20 3.77
N ALA A 46 2.16 -6.31 2.85
CA ALA A 46 1.85 -6.41 1.43
C ALA A 46 3.02 -6.99 0.60
N CYS A 47 3.99 -7.64 1.23
CA CYS A 47 5.15 -8.22 0.57
C CYS A 47 4.78 -9.46 -0.25
N ARG A 48 5.69 -9.89 -1.12
CA ARG A 48 5.59 -11.24 -1.70
C ARG A 48 6.10 -12.22 -0.64
N PRO A 49 5.36 -13.28 -0.30
CA PRO A 49 5.84 -14.26 0.67
C PRO A 49 7.18 -14.85 0.18
N PHE A 50 8.22 -14.70 0.99
CA PHE A 50 9.57 -15.14 0.62
C PHE A 50 9.64 -16.62 0.21
N PRO A 51 8.97 -17.56 0.92
CA PRO A 51 8.97 -18.97 0.51
C PRO A 51 8.30 -19.24 -0.85
N LEU A 52 7.43 -18.34 -1.32
CA LEU A 52 6.72 -18.47 -2.58
C LEU A 52 7.31 -17.59 -3.69
N ARG A 53 8.46 -16.93 -3.46
CA ARG A 53 9.01 -15.92 -4.38
C ARG A 53 9.16 -16.44 -5.82
N ASP A 54 9.57 -17.70 -5.99
CA ASP A 54 9.82 -18.30 -7.31
C ASP A 54 8.53 -18.77 -8.01
N ARG A 55 7.45 -18.97 -7.24
CA ARG A 55 6.13 -19.40 -7.74
C ARG A 55 5.09 -18.28 -7.72
N PHE A 56 5.46 -17.12 -7.19
CA PHE A 56 4.55 -15.99 -7.06
C PHE A 56 4.11 -15.52 -8.46
N PRO A 57 2.82 -15.19 -8.67
CA PRO A 57 2.35 -14.74 -9.97
C PRO A 57 3.20 -13.60 -10.53
N LYS A 58 3.52 -13.71 -11.83
CA LYS A 58 4.22 -12.66 -12.56
C LYS A 58 3.41 -11.37 -12.52
N VAL A 59 4.10 -10.24 -12.57
CA VAL A 59 3.44 -8.95 -12.71
C VAL A 59 2.72 -8.92 -14.05
N ALA A 60 1.45 -8.54 -14.04
CA ALA A 60 0.70 -8.29 -15.27
C ALA A 60 1.28 -7.05 -15.95
N GLU A 61 2.15 -7.26 -16.92
CA GLU A 61 2.88 -6.20 -17.60
C GLU A 61 3.12 -6.57 -19.06
N SER A 62 2.94 -5.60 -19.97
CA SER A 62 3.25 -5.79 -21.38
C SER A 62 4.76 -5.91 -21.61
N SER A 63 5.15 -6.58 -22.69
CA SER A 63 6.57 -6.73 -23.05
C SER A 63 7.26 -5.37 -23.27
N ALA A 64 8.57 -5.34 -23.10
CA ALA A 64 9.36 -4.12 -23.25
C ALA A 64 9.28 -3.57 -24.69
N GLU A 65 9.28 -4.47 -25.67
CA GLU A 65 9.19 -4.16 -27.11
C GLU A 65 7.85 -3.52 -27.44
N PHE A 66 6.75 -4.11 -26.95
CA PHE A 66 5.41 -3.55 -27.18
C PHE A 66 5.26 -2.17 -26.54
N LYS A 67 5.78 -1.99 -25.32
CA LYS A 67 5.79 -0.67 -24.68
C LYS A 67 6.59 0.37 -25.47
N LYS A 68 7.72 -0.02 -26.06
CA LYS A 68 8.51 0.87 -26.93
C LYS A 68 7.71 1.29 -28.16
N GLN A 69 7.10 0.34 -28.86
CA GLN A 69 6.26 0.61 -30.03
C GLN A 69 5.08 1.56 -29.69
N ILE A 70 4.41 1.34 -28.56
CA ILE A 70 3.32 2.21 -28.11
C ILE A 70 3.83 3.62 -27.78
N ARG A 71 4.99 3.76 -27.12
CA ARG A 71 5.57 5.09 -26.86
C ARG A 71 5.93 5.83 -28.14
N GLU A 72 6.55 5.16 -29.11
CA GLU A 72 6.88 5.74 -30.42
C GLU A 72 5.62 6.17 -31.17
N LYS A 73 4.59 5.30 -31.20
CA LYS A 73 3.31 5.58 -31.87
C LYS A 73 2.61 6.83 -31.32
N TRP A 74 2.70 7.06 -30.02
CA TRP A 74 1.97 8.14 -29.34
C TRP A 74 2.89 9.28 -28.85
N ALA A 75 4.14 9.34 -29.32
CA ALA A 75 5.15 10.30 -28.86
C ALA A 75 4.67 11.76 -29.00
N GLY A 76 3.99 12.09 -30.11
CA GLY A 76 3.45 13.44 -30.34
C GLY A 76 2.30 13.86 -29.41
N ILE A 77 1.67 12.93 -28.69
CA ILE A 77 0.61 13.23 -27.70
C ILE A 77 1.17 13.18 -26.28
N LEU A 78 2.12 12.28 -26.01
CA LEU A 78 2.61 12.00 -24.67
C LEU A 78 3.63 13.01 -24.14
N ASN A 79 4.05 14.02 -24.92
CA ASN A 79 5.13 14.97 -24.57
C ASN A 79 6.33 14.26 -23.92
N LEU A 80 6.70 13.10 -24.47
CA LEU A 80 7.81 12.26 -24.02
C LEU A 80 9.12 12.68 -24.69
#